data_AF-A0A0S8I5N7-F1
#
_entry.id   AF-A0A0S8I5N7-F1
#
_cell.length_a   1.000
_cell.length_b   1.000
_cell.length_c   1.000
_cell.angle_alpha   90.00
_cell.angle_beta   90.00
_cell.angle_gamma   90.00
#
_symmetry.space_group_name_H-M   'P 1'
#
loop_
_entity.id
_entity.type
_entity.pdbx_description
1 polymer ?
#
loop_
_entity_poly.entity_id
_entity_poly.type
_entity_poly.pdbx_seq_one_letter_code
_entity_poly.pdbx_strand_id
1 'polypeptide(L)'
;MQIRCYRCNWNFAIKRDEIAFVLEALEESGGNHYDVPCPRCRTTNKISIEQMRRAVPRPPSEVEVEEEVKEHEEEKVEGESEEEKGED
;
A
#
# COMPACT_ATOMS: atom_id res chain seq x y z
N MET A 1 9.25 6.37 -10.30
CA MET A 1 10.08 5.21 -10.71
C MET A 1 11.05 5.62 -11.82
N GLN A 2 12.32 5.20 -11.78
CA GLN A 2 13.30 5.45 -12.85
C GLN A 2 13.33 4.28 -13.85
N ILE A 3 13.38 4.58 -15.14
CA ILE A 3 13.37 3.60 -16.23
C ILE A 3 14.52 3.89 -17.16
N ARG A 4 15.26 2.84 -17.52
CA ARG A 4 16.22 2.87 -18.62
C ARG A 4 15.58 2.29 -19.87
N CYS A 5 15.52 3.06 -20.95
CA CYS A 5 15.02 2.54 -22.22
C CYS A 5 15.92 1.42 -22.76
N TYR A 6 15.34 0.26 -23.09
CA TYR A 6 16.12 -0.88 -23.62
C TYR A 6 16.67 -0.65 -25.03
N ARG A 7 16.13 0.33 -25.78
CA ARG A 7 16.60 0.65 -27.14
C ARG A 7 17.71 1.69 -27.15
N CYS A 8 17.51 2.85 -26.52
CA CYS A 8 18.42 3.99 -26.61
C CYS A 8 19.20 4.29 -25.33
N ASN A 9 18.99 3.51 -24.26
CA ASN A 9 19.62 3.70 -22.95
C ASN A 9 19.33 5.03 -22.25
N TRP A 10 18.37 5.83 -22.74
CA TRP A 10 17.93 7.03 -22.05
C TRP A 10 17.23 6.68 -20.74
N ASN A 11 17.58 7.38 -19.67
CA ASN A 11 16.92 7.26 -18.37
C ASN A 11 15.81 8.32 -18.27
N PHE A 12 14.61 7.89 -17.87
CA PHE A 12 13.46 8.76 -17.67
C PHE A 12 12.63 8.26 -16.50
N ALA A 13 11.83 9.17 -15.92
CA ALA A 13 11.04 8.87 -14.72
C ALA A 13 9.55 8.81 -15.06
N ILE A 14 8.85 7.86 -14.43
CA ILE A 14 7.39 7.88 -14.29
C ILE A 14 7.05 8.48 -12.93
N LYS A 15 6.13 9.45 -12.92
CA LYS A 15 5.67 10.14 -11.71
C LYS A 15 4.85 9.21 -10.82
N ARG A 16 4.79 9.52 -9.52
CA ARG A 16 4.05 8.70 -8.55
C ARG A 16 2.55 8.67 -8.87
N ASP A 17 1.96 9.81 -9.18
CA ASP A 17 0.51 9.91 -9.48
C ASP A 17 0.15 9.12 -10.73
N GLU A 18 1.02 9.15 -11.73
CA GLU A 18 0.87 8.35 -12.96
C GLU A 18 0.96 6.85 -12.66
N ILE A 19 1.89 6.41 -11.81
CA ILE A 19 1.98 5.01 -11.37
C ILE A 19 0.71 4.58 -10.64
N ALA A 20 0.19 5.41 -9.73
CA ALA A 20 -1.03 5.10 -8.97
C ALA A 20 -2.25 4.95 -9.90
N PHE A 21 -2.46 5.91 -10.79
CA PHE A 21 -3.53 5.88 -11.78
C PHE A 21 -3.45 4.66 -12.71
N VAL A 22 -2.26 4.36 -13.22
CA VAL A 22 -2.06 3.22 -14.11
C VAL A 22 -2.25 1.89 -13.37
N LEU A 23 -1.83 1.79 -12.12
CA LEU A 23 -2.04 0.57 -11.32
C LEU A 23 -3.52 0.26 -11.14
N GLU A 24 -4.32 1.25 -10.73
CA GLU A 24 -5.77 1.11 -10.59
C GLU A 24 -6.40 0.63 -11.90
N ALA A 25 -6.10 1.29 -13.01
CA ALA A 25 -6.63 0.92 -14.32
C ALA A 25 -6.21 -0.50 -14.77
N LEU A 26 -4.99 -0.94 -14.45
CA LEU A 26 -4.54 -2.30 -14.76
C LEU A 26 -5.22 -3.35 -13.88
N GLU A 27 -5.47 -3.05 -12.62
CA GLU A 27 -6.18 -3.95 -11.70
C GLU A 27 -7.64 -4.13 -12.10
N GLU A 28 -8.33 -3.05 -12.48
CA GLU A 28 -9.70 -3.10 -12.98
C GLU A 28 -9.82 -3.87 -14.31
N SER A 29 -8.83 -3.71 -15.20
CA SER A 29 -8.85 -4.34 -16.53
C SER A 29 -8.26 -5.76 -16.56
N GLY A 30 -7.63 -6.22 -15.47
CA GLY A 30 -6.84 -7.46 -15.45
C GLY A 30 -5.57 -7.38 -16.30
N GLY A 31 -5.08 -6.18 -16.58
CA GLY A 31 -3.87 -5.92 -17.35
C GLY A 31 -2.59 -6.20 -16.55
N ASN A 32 -1.61 -6.83 -17.19
CA ASN A 32 -0.36 -7.22 -16.51
C ASN A 32 0.81 -6.27 -16.75
N HIS A 33 0.69 -5.37 -17.73
CA HIS A 33 1.80 -4.52 -18.18
C HIS A 33 1.33 -3.12 -18.53
N TYR A 34 2.18 -2.14 -18.23
CA TYR A 34 2.08 -0.77 -18.71
C TYR A 34 3.09 -0.51 -19.83
N ASP A 35 2.59 -0.02 -20.96
CA ASP A 35 3.37 0.30 -22.15
C ASP A 35 3.74 1.80 -22.12
N VAL A 36 4.99 2.12 -21.75
CA VAL A 36 5.47 3.50 -21.67
C VAL A 36 6.35 3.89 -22.87
N PRO A 37 5.99 4.92 -23.64
CA PRO A 37 6.84 5.39 -24.73
C PRO A 37 8.08 6.12 -24.19
N CYS A 38 9.27 5.78 -24.69
CA CYS A 38 10.48 6.52 -24.37
C CYS A 38 10.40 7.95 -24.92
N PRO A 39 10.64 9.01 -24.11
CA PRO A 39 10.57 10.40 -24.57
C PRO A 39 11.64 10.76 -25.62
N ARG A 40 12.70 9.95 -25.72
CA ARG A 40 13.81 10.18 -26.66
C ARG A 40 13.63 9.44 -27.99
N CYS A 41 13.50 8.11 -27.96
CA CYS A 41 13.46 7.28 -29.17
C CYS A 41 12.07 6.72 -29.51
N ARG A 42 11.05 7.03 -28.71
CA ARG A 42 9.65 6.58 -28.85
C ARG A 42 9.44 5.07 -28.84
N THR A 43 10.46 4.28 -28.56
CA THR A 43 10.30 2.84 -28.31
C THR A 43 9.46 2.63 -27.05
N THR A 44 8.43 1.79 -27.16
CA THR A 44 7.59 1.37 -26.04
C THR A 44 8.37 0.45 -25.11
N ASN A 45 8.44 0.80 -23.83
CA ASN A 45 9.01 -0.04 -22.78
C ASN A 45 7.85 -0.67 -22.01
N LYS A 46 7.89 -1.98 -21.82
CA LYS A 46 6.89 -2.70 -21.03
C LYS A 46 7.33 -2.77 -19.59
N ILE A 47 6.43 -2.43 -18.68
CA ILE A 47 6.67 -2.52 -17.23
C ILE A 47 5.62 -3.44 -16.64
N SER A 48 6.03 -4.43 -15.86
CA SER A 48 5.06 -5.31 -15.21
C SER A 48 4.31 -4.58 -14.10
N ILE A 49 3.07 -5.00 -13.85
CA ILE A 49 2.26 -4.54 -12.72
C ILE A 49 3.01 -4.73 -11.38
N GLU A 50 3.77 -5.81 -11.24
CA GLU A 50 4.60 -6.09 -10.05
C GLU A 50 5.70 -5.04 -9.85
N GLN A 51 6.36 -4.61 -10.93
CA GLN A 51 7.37 -3.54 -10.85
C GLN A 51 6.73 -2.21 -10.43
N MET A 52 5.53 -1.91 -10.94
CA MET A 52 4.81 -0.70 -10.56
C MET A 52 4.35 -0.73 -9.11
N ARG A 53 3.84 -1.86 -8.61
CA ARG A 53 3.47 -2.03 -7.19
C ARG A 53 4.63 -1.76 -6.25
N ARG A 54 5.85 -2.19 -6.61
CA ARG A 54 7.06 -1.91 -5.81
C ARG A 54 7.48 -0.44 -5.82
N ALA A 55 7.06 0.31 -6.84
CA ALA A 55 7.39 1.72 -6.98
C ALA A 55 6.43 2.65 -6.23
N VAL A 56 5.27 2.15 -5.79
CA VAL A 56 4.40 2.85 -4.86
C VAL A 56 4.93 2.59 -3.45
N PRO A 57 5.30 3.63 -2.70
CA PRO A 57 5.57 3.47 -1.28
C PRO A 57 4.31 2.89 -0.64
N ARG A 58 4.46 1.77 0.08
CA ARG A 58 3.39 1.27 0.94
C ARG A 58 2.93 2.48 1.78
N PRO A 59 1.61 2.74 1.89
CA PRO A 59 1.17 3.63 2.95
C PRO A 59 1.82 3.12 4.26
N PRO A 60 2.24 3.99 5.18
CA PRO A 60 2.58 3.53 6.52
C PRO A 60 1.38 2.70 6.96
N SER A 61 1.59 1.39 7.03
CA SER A 61 0.52 0.47 7.33
C SER A 61 -0.02 0.81 8.71
N GLU A 62 -1.26 0.42 8.94
CA GLU A 62 -1.93 0.25 10.23
C GLU A 62 -1.18 -0.70 11.20
N VAL A 63 0.15 -0.75 11.16
CA VAL A 63 1.02 -1.45 12.12
C VAL A 63 1.19 -0.68 13.43
N GLU A 64 0.41 0.39 13.65
CA GLU A 64 0.32 1.09 14.94
C GLU A 64 -1.10 1.08 15.52
N VAL A 65 -2.10 0.41 14.92
CA VAL A 65 -3.47 0.37 15.49
C VAL A 65 -3.86 -0.98 16.10
N GLU A 66 -3.07 -2.04 15.92
CA GLU A 66 -3.32 -3.32 16.63
C GLU A 66 -2.74 -3.37 18.05
N GLU A 67 -1.79 -2.50 18.43
CA GLU A 67 -1.28 -2.45 19.82
C GLU A 67 -2.16 -1.62 20.77
N GLU A 68 -2.94 -0.64 20.29
CA GLU A 68 -3.76 0.21 21.18
C GLU A 68 -5.11 -0.41 21.59
N VAL A 69 -5.57 -1.52 20.99
CA VAL A 69 -6.85 -2.15 21.38
C VAL A 69 -6.70 -3.08 22.58
N LYS A 70 -5.47 -3.41 22.99
CA LYS A 70 -5.24 -4.33 24.12
C LYS A 70 -5.24 -3.66 25.49
N GLU A 71 -4.97 -2.36 25.56
CA GLU A 71 -4.87 -1.65 26.85
C GLU A 71 -6.23 -1.24 27.47
N HIS A 72 -7.34 -1.30 26.74
CA HIS A 72 -8.65 -0.89 27.29
C HIS A 72 -9.53 -2.03 27.83
N GLU A 73 -9.17 -3.31 27.63
CA GLU A 73 -9.99 -4.44 28.10
C GLU A 73 -9.49 -5.04 29.43
N GLU A 74 -8.25 -4.75 29.84
CA GLU A 74 -7.66 -5.32 31.06
C GLU A 74 -8.01 -4.53 32.35
N GLU A 75 -8.56 -3.32 32.27
CA GLU A 75 -8.90 -2.49 33.46
C GLU A 75 -10.36 -2.61 33.96
N LYS A 76 -11.06 -3.74 33.71
CA LYS A 76 -12.42 -3.94 34.26
C LYS A 76 -12.62 -5.22 35.07
N VAL A 77 -11.58 -6.04 35.25
CA VAL A 77 -11.69 -7.32 35.96
C VAL A 77 -10.94 -7.28 37.29
N GLU A 78 -11.04 -6.19 38.05
CA GLU A 78 -10.66 -6.19 39.47
C GLU A 78 -11.66 -5.33 40.26
N GLY A 79 -12.75 -5.97 40.68
CA GLY A 79 -13.79 -5.34 41.48
C GLY A 79 -14.94 -6.30 41.78
N GLU A 80 -14.63 -7.59 41.97
CA GLU A 80 -15.55 -8.52 42.62
C GLU A 80 -15.53 -8.30 44.12
N SER A 81 -16.74 -8.22 44.68
CA SER A 81 -17.16 -8.79 45.97
C SER A 81 -16.62 -8.22 47.28
N GLU A 82 -17.56 -7.75 48.11
CA GLU A 82 -17.73 -7.93 49.58
C GLU A 82 -18.89 -6.98 49.98
N GLU A 83 -19.97 -7.27 50.71
CA GLU A 83 -20.49 -8.37 51.54
C GLU A 83 -22.03 -8.13 51.64
N GLU A 84 -22.87 -9.14 51.45
CA GLU A 84 -23.71 -9.81 52.46
C GLU A 84 -24.68 -8.95 53.34
N LYS A 85 -25.93 -9.44 53.39
CA LYS A 85 -26.82 -9.66 54.57
C LYS A 85 -27.93 -8.66 55.00
N GLY A 86 -29.12 -9.25 55.21
CA GLY A 86 -30.23 -8.84 56.11
C GLY A 86 -31.46 -8.26 55.37
N GLU A 87 -32.67 -8.85 55.30
CA GLU A 87 -33.65 -9.21 56.38
C GLU A 87 -33.78 -8.04 57.40
N ASP A 88 -34.91 -7.37 57.63
CA ASP A 88 -36.35 -7.74 57.67
C ASP A 88 -37.28 -6.69 57.01
#